data_AF-E7PMG2-F1
#
_entry.id   AF-E7PMG2-F1
#
_cell.length_a   1.000
_cell.length_b   1.000
_cell.length_c   1.000
_cell.angle_alpha   90.00
_cell.angle_beta   90.00
_cell.angle_gamma   90.00
#
_symmetry.space_group_name_H-M   'P 1'
#
loop_
_entity.id
_entity.type
_entity.pdbx_description
1 polymer ?
#
loop_
_entity_poly.entity_id
_entity_poly.type
_entity_poly.pdbx_seq_one_letter_code
_entity_poly.pdbx_strand_id
1 'polypeptide(L)'
;MQGSGMRTGDMLVVDRSQYAEHGDIVVASLNARQMCRRLHMRGDVVILKSEHPDYPPLHVTDHDDLIILGVVTYSLKNLLEGRTASSAHR
;
A
#
# COMPACT_ATOMS: atom_id res chain seq x y z
N MET A 1 2.74 1.18 5.98
CA MET A 1 2.48 -0.26 5.88
C MET A 1 3.54 -1.08 6.63
N GLN A 2 4.00 -0.58 7.79
CA GLN A 2 5.11 -1.20 8.53
C GLN A 2 4.70 -2.54 9.15
N GLY A 3 3.43 -2.67 9.57
CA GLY A 3 2.86 -3.91 10.10
C GLY A 3 2.82 -5.07 9.08
N SER A 4 2.87 -4.77 7.78
CA SER A 4 3.00 -5.79 6.72
C SER A 4 4.45 -6.00 6.25
N GLY A 5 5.43 -5.50 6.99
CA GLY A 5 6.85 -5.62 6.66
C GLY A 5 7.36 -4.63 5.61
N MET A 6 6.51 -3.79 5.03
CA MET A 6 6.87 -2.81 3.99
C MET A 6 7.40 -1.51 4.61
N ARG A 7 8.50 -1.01 4.06
CA ARG A 7 9.21 0.19 4.55
C ARG A 7 9.35 1.23 3.46
N THR A 8 9.61 2.47 3.86
CA THR A 8 10.00 3.53 2.92
C THR A 8 11.26 3.09 2.18
N GLY A 9 11.27 3.23 0.85
CA GLY A 9 12.36 2.78 -0.02
C GLY A 9 12.14 1.37 -0.61
N ASP A 10 11.21 0.57 -0.07
CA ASP A 10 10.89 -0.72 -0.67
C ASP A 10 10.26 -0.53 -2.07
N MET A 11 10.65 -1.39 -3.01
CA MET A 11 10.04 -1.48 -4.34
C MET A 11 8.89 -2.48 -4.32
N LEU A 12 7.72 -2.07 -4.82
CA LEU A 12 6.54 -2.92 -4.87
C LEU A 12 6.35 -3.51 -6.27
N VAL A 13 6.09 -4.82 -6.33
CA VAL A 13 5.62 -5.48 -7.56
C VAL A 13 4.10 -5.51 -7.51
N VAL A 14 3.47 -4.94 -8.54
CA VAL A 14 2.02 -4.77 -8.63
C VAL A 14 1.50 -5.54 -9.83
N ASP A 15 0.60 -6.47 -9.58
CA ASP A 15 -0.12 -7.21 -10.61
C ASP A 15 -1.44 -6.49 -10.93
N ARG A 16 -1.59 -6.06 -12.18
CA ARG A 16 -2.78 -5.35 -12.68
C ARG A 16 -3.80 -6.27 -13.32
N SER A 17 -3.50 -7.57 -13.45
CA SER A 17 -4.39 -8.56 -14.07
C SER A 17 -5.32 -9.22 -13.05
N GLN A 18 -5.02 -9.11 -11.76
CA GLN A 18 -5.83 -9.69 -10.69
C GLN A 18 -6.94 -8.74 -10.24
N TYR A 19 -8.12 -9.30 -9.97
CA TYR A 19 -9.17 -8.61 -9.24
C TYR A 19 -8.78 -8.54 -7.77
N ALA A 20 -8.87 -7.35 -7.16
CA ALA A 20 -8.54 -7.20 -5.75
C ALA A 20 -9.64 -7.75 -4.85
N GLU A 21 -9.23 -8.51 -3.84
CA GLU A 21 -10.12 -9.17 -2.89
C GLU A 21 -9.98 -8.63 -1.47
N HIS A 22 -10.87 -9.06 -0.59
CA HIS A 22 -10.81 -8.71 0.82
C HIS A 22 -9.51 -9.20 1.45
N GLY A 23 -8.76 -8.28 2.06
CA GLY A 23 -7.52 -8.57 2.74
C GLY A 23 -6.29 -8.34 1.88
N ASP A 24 -6.45 -8.13 0.57
CA ASP A 24 -5.32 -7.82 -0.31
C ASP A 24 -4.67 -6.49 0.04
N ILE A 25 -3.37 -6.40 -0.22
CA ILE A 25 -2.68 -5.13 -0.23
C ILE A 25 -2.76 -4.61 -1.67
N VAL A 26 -3.30 -3.41 -1.84
CA VAL A 26 -3.53 -2.81 -3.16
C VAL A 26 -2.78 -1.50 -3.29
N VAL A 27 -2.42 -1.17 -4.53
CA VAL A 27 -2.18 0.22 -4.91
C VAL A 27 -3.51 0.78 -5.40
N ALA A 28 -3.99 1.82 -4.72
CA ALA A 28 -5.25 2.48 -5.04
C ALA A 28 -5.01 3.97 -5.29
N SER A 29 -5.80 4.55 -6.18
CA SER A 29 -5.99 5.99 -6.31
C SER A 29 -7.35 6.33 -5.71
N LEU A 30 -7.38 7.13 -4.67
CA LEU A 30 -8.60 7.65 -4.06
C LEU A 30 -8.61 9.16 -4.25
N ASN A 31 -9.59 9.69 -5.00
CA ASN A 31 -9.70 11.12 -5.33
C ASN A 31 -8.37 11.68 -5.89
N ALA A 32 -7.83 10.99 -6.91
CA ALA A 32 -6.53 11.26 -7.55
C ALA A 32 -5.28 11.14 -6.65
N ARG A 33 -5.41 10.71 -5.38
CA ARG A 33 -4.28 10.45 -4.50
C ARG A 33 -3.92 8.97 -4.47
N GLN A 34 -2.72 8.65 -4.93
CA GLN A 34 -2.19 7.29 -4.89
C GLN A 34 -1.75 6.89 -3.47
N MET A 35 -2.05 5.66 -3.10
CA MET A 35 -1.67 5.08 -1.81
C MET A 35 -1.57 3.55 -1.88
N CYS A 36 -0.82 2.99 -0.93
CA CYS A 36 -0.77 1.55 -0.67
C CYS A 36 -1.49 1.24 0.65
N ARG A 37 -2.50 0.37 0.57
CA ARG A 37 -3.44 0.09 1.67
C ARG A 37 -3.89 -1.37 1.61
N ARG A 38 -4.26 -1.92 2.77
CA ARG A 38 -5.02 -3.17 2.83
C ARG A 38 -6.48 -2.89 2.51
N LEU A 39 -7.03 -3.61 1.55
CA LEU A 39 -8.42 -3.49 1.13
C LEU A 39 -9.31 -4.31 2.07
N HIS A 40 -10.22 -3.64 2.76
CA HIS A 40 -11.26 -4.29 3.54
C HIS A 40 -12.61 -4.12 2.82
N MET A 41 -13.28 -5.22 2.51
CA MET A 41 -14.58 -5.22 1.84
C MET A 41 -15.52 -6.13 2.62
N ARG A 42 -16.73 -5.65 2.92
CA ARG A 42 -17.79 -6.45 3.54
C ARG A 42 -19.16 -5.91 3.12
N GLY A 43 -19.84 -6.62 2.24
CA GLY A 43 -21.02 -6.07 1.56
C GLY A 43 -20.63 -4.82 0.80
N ASP A 44 -21.40 -3.74 0.97
CA ASP A 44 -21.15 -2.45 0.31
C ASP A 44 -20.10 -1.59 1.03
N VAL A 45 -19.54 -2.07 2.14
CA VAL A 45 -18.55 -1.33 2.91
C VAL A 45 -17.16 -1.59 2.35
N VAL A 46 -16.52 -0.54 1.85
CA VAL A 46 -15.11 -0.54 1.43
C VAL A 46 -14.29 0.37 2.34
N ILE A 47 -13.19 -0.17 2.87
CA ILE A 47 -12.27 0.54 3.76
C ILE A 47 -10.84 0.28 3.31
N LEU A 48 -10.07 1.35 3.13
CA LEU A 48 -8.63 1.28 2.88
C LEU A 48 -7.88 1.46 4.21
N LYS A 49 -7.31 0.36 4.74
CA LYS A 49 -6.58 0.37 6.01
C LYS A 49 -5.08 0.50 5.79
N SER A 50 -4.44 1.30 6.63
CA SER A 50 -2.98 1.35 6.72
C SER A 50 -2.51 0.38 7.79
N GLU A 51 -1.48 -0.40 7.48
CA GLU A 51 -0.71 -1.18 8.47
C GLU A 51 0.29 -0.26 9.20
N HIS A 52 -0.13 0.93 9.59
CA HIS A 52 0.66 1.89 10.36
C HIS A 52 -0.28 2.62 11.33
N PRO A 53 -0.01 2.59 12.65
CA PRO A 53 -0.94 3.10 13.68
C PRO A 53 -1.41 4.54 13.45
N ASP A 54 -0.49 5.42 13.03
CA ASP A 54 -0.77 6.86 12.86
C ASP A 54 -1.68 7.19 11.67
N TYR A 55 -2.03 6.21 10.83
CA TYR A 55 -2.84 6.43 9.65
C TYR A 55 -4.19 5.74 9.83
N PRO A 56 -5.24 6.50 10.18
CA PRO A 56 -6.55 5.93 10.42
C PRO A 56 -7.13 5.27 9.14
N PRO A 57 -8.03 4.28 9.30
CA PRO A 57 -8.77 3.72 8.19
C PRO A 57 -9.49 4.79 7.37
N LEU A 58 -9.45 4.67 6.05
CA LEU A 58 -10.21 5.52 5.14
C LEU A 58 -11.45 4.76 4.67
N HIS A 59 -12.62 5.28 4.98
CA HIS A 59 -13.88 4.76 4.48
C HIS A 59 -14.15 5.35 3.11
N VAL A 60 -14.44 4.49 2.14
CA VAL A 60 -14.79 4.90 0.78
C VAL A 60 -16.30 5.06 0.74
N THR A 61 -16.74 6.20 0.21
CA THR A 61 -18.15 6.58 0.09
C THR A 61 -18.55 6.68 -1.38
N ASP A 62 -19.86 6.80 -1.64
CA ASP A 62 -20.38 6.96 -2.99
C ASP A 62 -19.94 8.29 -3.67
N HIS A 63 -19.36 9.21 -2.93
CA HIS A 63 -18.81 10.47 -3.44
C HIS A 63 -17.31 10.40 -3.78
N ASP A 64 -16.66 9.28 -3.47
CA ASP A 64 -15.25 9.08 -3.73
C ASP A 64 -15.01 8.43 -5.08
N ASP A 65 -13.97 8.89 -5.79
CA ASP A 65 -13.43 8.20 -6.96
C ASP A 65 -12.32 7.24 -6.51
N LEU A 66 -12.67 5.96 -6.39
CA LEU A 66 -11.73 4.88 -6.06
C LEU A 66 -11.38 4.07 -7.31
N ILE A 67 -10.08 4.06 -7.64
CA ILE A 67 -9.52 3.20 -8.68
C ILE A 67 -8.49 2.27 -8.04
N ILE A 68 -8.70 0.96 -8.16
CA ILE A 68 -7.67 -0.03 -7.84
C ILE A 68 -6.73 -0.15 -9.04
N LEU A 69 -5.46 0.21 -8.84
CA LEU A 69 -4.45 0.15 -9.89
C LEU A 69 -3.83 -1.25 -10.02
N GLY A 70 -3.88 -2.04 -8.95
CA GLY A 70 -3.49 -3.45 -8.93
C GLY A 70 -3.21 -3.98 -7.53
N VAL A 71 -2.98 -5.29 -7.45
CA VAL A 71 -2.68 -6.02 -6.20
C VAL A 71 -1.16 -6.08 -6.01
N VAL A 72 -0.68 -5.79 -4.81
CA VAL A 72 0.73 -5.89 -4.44
C VAL A 72 1.03 -7.36 -4.15
N THR A 73 1.89 -7.97 -4.96
CA THR A 73 2.27 -9.39 -4.81
C THR A 73 3.61 -9.56 -4.11
N TYR A 74 4.50 -8.56 -4.22
CA TYR A 74 5.81 -8.57 -3.56
C TYR A 74 6.24 -7.18 -3.09
N SER A 75 7.03 -7.17 -2.02
CA SER A 75 7.78 -6.01 -1.54
C SER A 75 9.26 -6.37 -1.51
N LEU A 76 10.06 -5.67 -2.28
CA LEU A 76 11.49 -5.91 -2.45
C LEU A 76 12.28 -4.87 -1.67
N LYS A 77 13.18 -5.32 -0.79
CA LYS A 77 14.04 -4.45 -0.01
C LYS A 77 15.39 -4.27 -0.69
N ASN A 78 15.77 -3.03 -0.93
CA ASN A 78 17.13 -2.72 -1.39
C ASN A 78 18.10 -2.83 -0.21
N LEU A 79 18.94 -3.88 -0.20
CA LEU A 79 19.92 -4.12 0.88
C LEU A 79 21.16 -3.21 0.78
N LEU A 80 21.36 -2.50 -0.34
CA LEU A 80 22.53 -1.67 -0.58
C LEU A 80 22.31 -0.19 -0.21
N GLU A 81 21.05 0.28 -0.18
CA GLU A 81 20.72 1.69 0.12
C GLU A 81 21.22 2.18 1.49
N GLY A 82 21.32 1.29 2.47
CA GLY A 82 21.88 1.61 3.80
C GLY A 82 23.41 1.66 3.87
N ARG A 83 24.12 1.12 2.87
CA ARG A 83 25.60 1.07 2.89
C ARG A 83 26.24 2.41 2.55
N THR A 84 25.60 3.21 1.72
CA THR A 84 26.10 4.53 1.30
C THR A 84 26.00 5.57 2.42
N ALA A 85 25.00 5.46 3.30
CA ALA A 85 24.85 6.36 4.45
C ALA A 85 25.88 6.08 5.56
N SER A 86 26.35 4.83 5.70
CA SER A 86 27.33 4.44 6.71
C SER A 86 28.78 4.74 6.34
N SER A 87 29.10 5.04 5.08
CA SER A 87 30.47 5.33 4.64
C SER A 87 30.87 6.81 4.74
N ALA A 88 29.95 7.70 5.09
CA ALA A 88 30.21 9.14 5.23
C ALA A 88 30.70 9.54 6.64
N HIS A 89 30.95 8.58 7.54
CA HIS A 89 31.46 8.81 8.90
C HIS A 89 32.79 8.05 9.16
N ARG A 90 33.59 7.83 8.12
CA ARG A 90 34.98 7.39 8.24
C ARG A 90 35.91 8.30 7.45
#